data_AF-A0A536L9B6-F1
#
_entry.id   AF-A0A536L9B6-F1
#
_cell.length_a   1.000
_cell.length_b   1.000
_cell.length_c   1.000
_cell.angle_alpha   90.00
_cell.angle_beta   90.00
_cell.angle_gamma   90.00
#
_symmetry.space_group_name_H-M   'P 1'
#
loop_
_entity.id
_entity.type
_entity.pdbx_description
1 polymer ?
#
loop_
_entity_poly.entity_id
_entity_poly.type
_entity_poly.pdbx_seq_one_letter_code
_entity_poly.pdbx_strand_id
1 'polypeptide(L)'
;MRWCRLAFVLSVCLVACGAQPGSASRPPLAEISPSPTTASPSPSPSPSPSSPATDAPVAPPTTKPVTFTGLPDGSYITHLHSTCRGAQTFHITVLQTLVVRARGGTIEVSSGYFGRGLCVIVYASPTLASVLTTRRI
;
A
#
# COMPACT_ATOMS: atom_id res chain seq x y z
N MET A 1 37.44 -12.33 34.03
CA MET A 1 38.78 -12.06 33.47
C MET A 1 38.79 -12.49 32.01
N ARG A 2 39.38 -11.66 31.14
CA ARG A 2 39.72 -11.87 29.71
C ARG A 2 38.53 -11.90 28.73
N TRP A 3 38.19 -10.76 28.10
CA TRP A 3 38.78 -10.16 26.89
C TRP A 3 38.71 -11.05 25.64
N CYS A 4 37.84 -10.65 24.69
CA CYS A 4 38.18 -10.59 23.28
C CYS A 4 37.56 -9.32 22.69
N ARG A 5 38.36 -8.25 22.66
CA ARG A 5 38.12 -7.10 21.78
C ARG A 5 38.52 -7.55 20.38
N LEU A 6 37.60 -7.53 19.42
CA LEU A 6 37.96 -7.52 18.01
C LEU A 6 37.35 -6.28 17.38
N ALA A 7 38.20 -5.28 17.21
CA ALA A 7 37.96 -4.13 16.35
C ALA A 7 38.03 -4.61 14.90
N PHE A 8 37.05 -4.27 14.08
CA PHE A 8 37.19 -4.38 12.63
C PHE A 8 36.51 -3.20 11.93
N VAL A 9 37.38 -2.25 11.57
CA VAL A 9 37.44 -1.52 10.31
C VAL A 9 36.28 -0.56 9.96
N LEU A 10 36.61 0.73 10.09
CA LEU A 10 36.08 1.87 9.35
C LEU A 10 35.94 1.53 7.86
N SER A 11 34.76 1.77 7.28
CA SER A 11 34.64 1.96 5.83
C SER A 11 33.72 3.14 5.53
N VAL A 12 34.35 4.24 5.13
CA VAL A 12 33.74 5.47 4.63
C VAL A 12 33.61 5.31 3.12
N CYS A 13 32.39 5.34 2.61
CA CYS A 13 32.12 5.68 1.20
C CYS A 13 31.00 6.73 1.16
N LEU A 14 31.41 7.99 1.10
CA LEU A 14 30.57 9.11 0.70
C LEU A 14 30.21 8.93 -0.78
N VAL A 15 28.93 8.77 -1.10
CA VAL A 15 28.42 8.99 -2.46
C VAL A 15 27.55 10.24 -2.41
N ALA A 16 28.09 11.31 -2.97
CA ALA A 16 27.37 12.53 -3.31
C ALA A 16 27.35 12.66 -4.84
N CYS A 17 26.16 12.69 -5.42
CA CYS A 17 25.83 13.22 -6.75
C CYS A 17 24.32 13.03 -6.88
N GLY A 18 23.49 13.99 -7.23
CA GLY A 18 23.65 15.34 -7.78
C GLY A 18 22.25 15.67 -8.27
N ALA A 19 21.74 16.86 -7.95
CA ALA A 19 20.41 17.30 -8.34
C ALA A 19 20.30 17.47 -9.87
N GLN A 20 19.10 17.28 -10.45
CA GLN A 20 18.32 18.42 -10.93
C GLN A 20 16.91 18.03 -11.44
N PRO A 21 15.96 18.98 -11.37
CA PRO A 21 14.56 18.78 -11.73
C PRO A 21 14.30 19.16 -13.20
N GLY A 22 13.30 18.53 -13.80
CA GLY A 22 12.71 18.91 -15.09
C GLY A 22 11.49 18.00 -15.32
N SER A 23 10.33 18.45 -15.78
CA SER A 23 10.00 19.69 -16.46
C SER A 23 8.57 20.08 -16.16
N ALA A 24 8.35 21.38 -16.01
CA ALA A 24 7.04 21.98 -16.13
C ALA A 24 6.53 21.83 -17.57
N SER A 25 5.27 21.44 -17.73
CA SER A 25 4.50 21.67 -18.96
C SER A 25 3.04 21.95 -18.59
N ARG A 26 2.63 23.20 -18.78
CA ARG A 26 1.26 23.71 -18.83
C ARG A 26 1.28 24.87 -19.85
N PRO A 27 0.18 25.24 -20.51
CA PRO A 27 -0.97 24.50 -21.07
C PRO A 27 -0.97 24.67 -22.63
N PRO A 28 -2.10 24.43 -23.31
CA PRO A 28 -2.77 25.64 -23.81
C PRO A 28 -4.28 25.69 -23.55
N LEU A 29 -4.71 26.92 -23.26
CA LEU A 29 -6.08 27.42 -23.34
C LEU A 29 -6.59 27.22 -24.78
N ALA A 30 -7.78 26.65 -24.95
CA ALA A 30 -8.54 26.80 -26.18
C ALA A 30 -9.47 28.01 -26.02
N GLU A 31 -9.21 29.00 -26.84
CA GLU A 31 -9.94 30.25 -26.99
C GLU A 31 -11.31 30.00 -27.62
N ILE A 32 -12.36 30.54 -26.99
CA ILE A 32 -13.74 30.53 -27.48
C ILE A 32 -13.98 31.86 -28.18
N SER A 33 -14.49 31.83 -29.41
CA SER A 33 -15.14 33.00 -30.00
C SER A 33 -16.25 32.63 -31.00
N PRO A 34 -17.29 33.48 -31.14
CA PRO A 34 -18.66 33.05 -31.40
C PRO A 34 -19.15 33.38 -32.81
N SER A 35 -20.30 32.84 -33.20
CA SER A 35 -21.28 33.59 -34.01
C SER A 35 -22.70 33.01 -33.92
N PRO A 36 -23.74 33.85 -34.04
CA PRO A 36 -25.12 33.54 -33.67
C PRO A 36 -25.97 33.14 -34.87
N THR A 37 -27.01 32.34 -34.67
CA THR A 37 -28.18 32.31 -35.58
C THR A 37 -29.46 31.96 -34.81
N THR A 38 -30.51 32.67 -35.20
CA THR A 38 -31.80 32.89 -34.55
C THR A 38 -32.86 31.84 -34.95
N ALA A 39 -33.80 31.62 -34.03
CA ALA A 39 -35.21 31.17 -34.19
C ALA A 39 -35.53 29.67 -34.43
N SER A 40 -36.26 29.06 -33.49
CA SER A 40 -37.73 28.86 -33.54
C SER A 40 -38.18 27.87 -32.43
N PRO A 41 -39.30 28.07 -31.71
CA PRO A 41 -39.73 27.16 -30.65
C PRO A 41 -40.33 25.87 -31.23
N SER A 42 -39.77 24.72 -30.86
CA SER A 42 -40.30 23.40 -31.19
C SER A 42 -40.81 22.70 -29.91
N PRO A 43 -41.95 21.97 -29.98
CA PRO A 43 -42.71 21.55 -28.80
C PRO A 43 -41.96 20.55 -27.90
N SER A 44 -42.20 20.70 -26.61
CA SER A 44 -41.63 19.92 -25.51
C SER A 44 -41.81 18.41 -25.72
N PRO A 45 -40.73 17.60 -25.78
CA PRO A 45 -40.86 16.16 -25.65
C PRO A 45 -41.14 15.80 -24.19
N SER A 46 -42.18 14.98 -23.99
CA SER A 46 -42.53 14.38 -22.70
C SER A 46 -41.33 13.65 -22.09
N PRO A 47 -41.05 13.77 -20.76
CA PRO A 47 -39.96 13.03 -20.15
C PRO A 47 -40.24 11.53 -20.21
N SER A 48 -39.45 10.82 -21.02
CA SER A 48 -39.42 9.37 -21.01
C SER A 48 -38.90 8.89 -19.64
N PRO A 49 -39.52 7.89 -19.00
CA PRO A 49 -39.01 7.37 -17.73
C PRO A 49 -37.59 6.84 -17.96
N SER A 50 -36.62 7.44 -17.28
CA SER A 50 -35.26 6.92 -17.22
C SER A 50 -35.33 5.54 -16.58
N SER A 51 -34.91 4.51 -17.32
CA SER A 51 -34.72 3.18 -16.75
C SER A 51 -33.79 3.29 -15.54
N PRO A 52 -34.10 2.64 -14.40
CA PRO A 52 -33.18 2.64 -13.27
C PRO A 52 -31.83 2.10 -13.75
N ALA A 53 -30.77 2.88 -13.53
CA ALA A 53 -29.41 2.44 -13.81
C ALA A 53 -29.22 1.08 -13.14
N THR A 54 -28.98 0.05 -13.96
CA THR A 54 -28.62 -1.27 -13.44
C THR A 54 -27.28 -1.10 -12.74
N ASP A 55 -27.26 -1.26 -11.42
CA ASP A 55 -26.06 -1.24 -10.62
C ASP A 55 -25.07 -2.25 -11.21
N ALA A 56 -23.93 -1.78 -11.70
CA ALA A 56 -22.92 -2.67 -12.27
C ALA A 56 -22.41 -3.60 -11.15
N PRO A 57 -22.14 -4.88 -11.43
CA PRO A 57 -21.64 -5.79 -10.41
C PRO A 57 -20.35 -5.25 -9.79
N VAL A 58 -20.36 -5.00 -8.48
CA VAL A 58 -19.17 -4.61 -7.73
C VAL A 58 -18.16 -5.77 -7.78
N ALA A 59 -16.98 -5.51 -8.33
CA ALA A 59 -15.91 -6.50 -8.38
C ALA A 59 -15.52 -6.92 -6.95
N PRO A 60 -15.24 -8.22 -6.71
CA PRO A 60 -14.82 -8.69 -5.40
C PRO A 60 -13.51 -8.01 -4.98
N PRO A 61 -13.31 -7.78 -3.66
CA PRO A 61 -12.12 -7.10 -3.17
C PRO A 61 -10.86 -7.89 -3.49
N THR A 62 -9.84 -7.19 -4.00
CA THR A 62 -8.53 -7.75 -4.37
C THR A 62 -7.65 -8.00 -3.14
N THR A 63 -8.08 -7.56 -1.96
CA THR A 63 -7.39 -7.76 -0.68
C THR A 63 -8.32 -8.39 0.36
N LYS A 64 -7.70 -8.98 1.38
CA LYS A 64 -8.38 -9.50 2.57
C LYS A 64 -7.68 -8.94 3.82
N PRO A 65 -8.46 -8.62 4.88
CA PRO A 65 -7.90 -8.12 6.12
C PRO A 65 -7.21 -9.23 6.93
N VAL A 66 -6.08 -8.89 7.52
CA VAL A 66 -5.33 -9.71 8.48
C VAL A 66 -5.20 -8.91 9.77
N THR A 67 -6.03 -9.26 10.75
CA THR A 67 -6.08 -8.62 12.07
C THR A 67 -5.08 -9.25 13.06
N PHE A 68 -4.45 -8.42 13.87
CA PHE A 68 -3.57 -8.82 14.96
C PHE A 68 -4.10 -8.25 16.27
N THR A 69 -4.23 -9.10 17.28
CA THR A 69 -4.76 -8.75 18.61
C THR A 69 -3.76 -9.13 19.69
N GLY A 70 -3.80 -8.44 20.83
CA GLY A 70 -2.93 -8.73 21.97
C GLY A 70 -1.46 -8.31 21.78
N LEU A 71 -1.17 -7.54 20.74
CA LEU A 71 0.13 -6.90 20.56
C LEU A 71 0.18 -5.58 21.34
N PRO A 72 1.37 -5.14 21.81
CA PRO A 72 1.52 -3.82 22.38
C PRO A 72 1.16 -2.71 21.39
N ASP A 73 0.75 -1.56 21.90
CA ASP A 73 0.51 -0.38 21.08
C ASP A 73 1.81 0.06 20.41
N GLY A 74 1.75 0.34 19.11
CA GLY A 74 2.96 0.63 18.34
C GLY A 74 2.76 0.60 16.83
N SER A 75 3.88 0.77 16.13
CA SER A 75 3.97 0.76 14.67
C SER A 75 5.03 -0.25 14.28
N TYR A 76 4.64 -1.24 13.47
CA TYR A 76 5.46 -2.42 13.20
C TYR A 76 5.63 -2.67 11.71
N ILE A 77 6.85 -3.01 11.32
CA ILE A 77 7.13 -3.46 9.96
C ILE A 77 6.52 -4.85 9.78
N THR A 78 5.80 -5.07 8.68
CA THR A 78 5.21 -6.37 8.36
C THR A 78 5.62 -6.86 7.00
N HIS A 79 6.00 -8.13 6.93
CA HIS A 79 6.46 -8.77 5.71
C HIS A 79 5.65 -10.01 5.40
N LEU A 80 5.56 -10.36 4.12
CA LEU A 80 5.06 -11.65 3.66
C LEU A 80 6.23 -12.61 3.45
N HIS A 81 6.13 -13.81 4.01
CA HIS A 81 7.16 -14.84 3.91
C HIS A 81 6.60 -16.15 3.34
N SER A 82 7.46 -16.88 2.62
CA SER A 82 7.17 -18.23 2.11
C SER A 82 7.20 -19.29 3.21
N THR A 83 7.81 -18.99 4.34
CA THR A 83 7.83 -19.83 5.54
C THR A 83 7.45 -19.02 6.77
N CYS A 84 6.80 -19.66 7.76
CA CYS A 84 6.41 -19.03 9.02
C CYS A 84 7.59 -18.90 10.00
N ARG A 85 8.76 -18.49 9.51
CA ARG A 85 9.96 -18.23 10.29
C ARG A 85 10.50 -16.88 9.83
N GLY A 86 10.62 -15.90 10.73
CA GLY A 86 11.00 -14.52 10.36
C GLY A 86 12.46 -14.29 10.01
N ALA A 87 13.12 -15.28 9.40
CA ALA A 87 14.42 -15.09 8.78
C ALA A 87 14.27 -14.41 7.41
N GLN A 88 15.17 -13.49 7.09
CA GLN A 88 15.11 -12.68 5.86
C GLN A 88 15.20 -13.52 4.56
N THR A 89 15.81 -14.71 4.60
CA THR A 89 15.92 -15.62 3.44
C THR A 89 14.58 -16.05 2.85
N PHE A 90 13.48 -15.93 3.61
CA PHE A 90 12.14 -16.33 3.18
C PHE A 90 11.21 -15.15 2.89
N HIS A 91 11.76 -13.93 2.88
CA HIS A 91 11.04 -12.70 2.57
C HIS A 91 10.60 -12.65 1.11
N ILE A 92 9.32 -12.42 0.88
CA ILE A 92 8.74 -12.24 -0.46
C ILE A 92 8.57 -10.75 -0.74
N THR A 93 7.85 -10.05 0.13
CA THR A 93 7.54 -8.63 -0.05
C THR A 93 7.25 -7.93 1.27
N VAL A 94 7.54 -6.64 1.28
CA VAL A 94 7.17 -5.73 2.36
C VAL A 94 5.68 -5.42 2.22
N LEU A 95 4.94 -5.52 3.31
CA LEU A 95 3.56 -5.08 3.41
C LEU A 95 3.51 -3.71 4.10
N GLN A 96 2.32 -3.15 4.17
CA GLN A 96 2.10 -1.91 4.92
C GLN A 96 2.48 -2.03 6.40
N THR A 97 2.85 -0.90 6.99
CA THR A 97 3.11 -0.81 8.43
C THR A 97 1.85 -1.13 9.22
N LEU A 98 1.95 -2.10 10.14
CA LEU A 98 0.87 -2.42 11.06
C LEU A 98 0.89 -1.41 12.21
N VAL A 99 -0.17 -0.63 12.33
CA VAL A 99 -0.40 0.21 13.50
C VAL A 99 -1.32 -0.55 14.46
N VAL A 100 -0.83 -0.80 15.67
CA VAL A 100 -1.59 -1.44 16.75
C VAL A 100 -2.00 -0.37 17.75
N ARG A 101 -3.28 -0.40 18.13
CA ARG A 101 -3.86 0.36 19.25
C ARG A 101 -4.51 -0.61 20.23
N ALA A 102 -5.17 -0.08 21.26
CA ALA A 102 -5.84 -0.85 22.32
C ALA A 102 -6.68 -2.07 21.90
N ARG A 103 -7.20 -2.14 20.66
CA ARG A 103 -8.00 -3.28 20.15
C ARG A 103 -7.27 -4.19 19.15
N GLY A 104 -6.01 -3.91 18.85
CA GLY A 104 -5.25 -4.56 17.80
C GLY A 104 -4.98 -3.62 16.62
N GLY A 105 -4.59 -4.23 15.51
CA GLY A 105 -4.38 -3.57 14.22
C GLY A 105 -4.71 -4.50 13.07
N THR A 106 -4.97 -3.94 11.89
CA THR A 106 -5.30 -4.72 10.68
C THR A 106 -4.45 -4.24 9.52
N ILE A 107 -4.00 -5.19 8.69
CA ILE A 107 -3.44 -4.90 7.38
C ILE A 107 -4.25 -5.62 6.31
N GLU A 108 -4.40 -4.99 5.16
CA GLU A 108 -4.86 -5.60 3.92
C GLU A 108 -3.73 -6.39 3.25
N VAL A 109 -4.04 -7.62 2.82
CA VAL A 109 -3.13 -8.50 2.09
C VAL A 109 -3.81 -8.97 0.82
N SER A 110 -3.08 -9.05 -0.29
CA SER A 110 -3.64 -9.49 -1.57
C SER A 110 -4.26 -10.89 -1.44
N SER A 111 -5.49 -11.04 -1.94
CA SER A 111 -6.28 -12.26 -1.75
C SER A 111 -5.64 -13.50 -2.38
N GLY A 112 -4.81 -13.33 -3.43
CA GLY A 112 -4.05 -14.40 -4.09
C GLY A 112 -2.91 -15.01 -3.27
N TYR A 113 -2.61 -14.49 -2.07
CA TYR A 113 -1.61 -15.07 -1.16
C TYR A 113 -2.19 -16.09 -0.19
N PHE A 114 -3.51 -16.09 0.01
CA PHE A 114 -4.16 -16.94 1.01
C PHE A 114 -4.22 -18.40 0.57
N GLY A 115 -4.05 -19.33 1.52
CA GLY A 115 -4.08 -20.78 1.26
C GLY A 115 -2.84 -21.31 0.54
N ARG A 116 -1.81 -20.49 0.32
CA ARG A 116 -0.55 -20.88 -0.34
C ARG A 116 0.55 -21.27 0.66
N GLY A 117 0.20 -21.40 1.94
CA GLY A 117 1.14 -21.69 3.02
C GLY A 117 2.03 -20.51 3.42
N LEU A 118 1.67 -19.30 2.99
CA LEU A 118 2.40 -18.06 3.27
C LEU A 118 2.07 -17.53 4.67
N CYS A 119 2.94 -16.65 5.16
CA CYS A 119 2.83 -16.10 6.51
C CYS A 119 3.09 -14.60 6.51
N VAL A 120 2.27 -13.86 7.22
CA VAL A 120 2.55 -12.47 7.58
C VAL A 120 3.37 -12.47 8.87
N ILE A 121 4.50 -11.78 8.84
CA ILE A 121 5.42 -11.66 9.97
C ILE A 121 5.47 -10.20 10.40
N VAL A 122 5.20 -9.96 11.68
CA VAL A 122 5.30 -8.66 12.33
C VAL A 122 6.60 -8.62 13.11
N TYR A 123 7.45 -7.63 12.85
CA TYR A 123 8.75 -7.50 13.52
C TYR A 123 8.68 -6.57 14.72
N ALA A 124 9.37 -6.94 15.80
CA ALA A 124 9.55 -6.11 16.99
C ALA A 124 10.67 -5.08 16.81
N SER A 125 11.56 -5.29 15.83
CA SER A 125 12.72 -4.43 15.56
C SER A 125 12.70 -3.89 14.13
N PRO A 126 13.11 -2.63 13.89
CA PRO A 126 13.16 -2.07 12.54
C PRO A 126 14.22 -2.73 11.65
N THR A 127 15.24 -3.37 12.24
CA THR A 127 16.28 -4.14 11.53
C THR A 127 15.86 -5.57 11.19
N LEU A 128 14.60 -5.94 11.48
CA LEU A 128 14.04 -7.27 11.19
C LEU A 128 14.74 -8.43 11.92
N ALA A 129 15.52 -8.13 12.97
CA ALA A 129 16.25 -9.12 13.74
C ALA A 129 15.35 -9.89 14.73
N SER A 130 14.21 -9.32 15.12
CA SER A 130 13.29 -9.90 16.09
C SER A 130 11.85 -9.93 15.57
N VAL A 131 11.24 -11.11 15.64
CA VAL A 131 9.83 -11.35 15.29
C VAL A 131 8.97 -11.10 16.51
N LEU A 132 7.97 -10.25 16.36
CA LEU A 132 6.93 -10.04 17.36
C LEU A 132 5.85 -11.13 17.27
N THR A 133 5.35 -11.39 16.07
CA THR A 133 4.35 -12.45 15.84
C THR A 133 4.37 -12.92 14.38
N THR A 134 3.80 -14.10 14.14
CA THR A 134 3.63 -14.69 12.81
C THR A 134 2.20 -15.21 12.67
N ARG A 135 1.56 -14.86 11.56
CA ARG A 135 0.20 -15.32 11.23
C ARG A 135 0.19 -15.97 9.85
N ARG A 136 -0.27 -17.21 9.78
CA ARG A 136 -0.47 -17.93 8.51
C ARG A 136 -1.72 -17.41 7.80
N ILE A 137 -1.66 -17.33 6.46
CA ILE A 137 -2.75 -16.83 5.61
C ILE A 137 -3.04 -17.76 4.43
#